data_AF-A0A842SCK9-F1
#
_entry.id   AF-A0A842SCK9-F1
#
_cell.length_a   1.000
_cell.length_b   1.000
_cell.length_c   1.000
_cell.angle_alpha   90.00
_cell.angle_beta   90.00
_cell.angle_gamma   90.00
#
_symmetry.space_group_name_H-M   'P 1'
#
loop_
_entity.id
_entity.type
_entity.pdbx_description
1 polymer ?
#
loop_
_entity_poly.entity_id
_entity_poly.type
_entity_poly.pdbx_seq_one_letter_code
_entity_poly.pdbx_strand_id
1 'polypeptide(L)'
;MKKTNIRFIKISLVVFLLFFFLILVFGKRMNHLFLIGLILVMGFVSQIPKRILKIPTGLELNVFITIFFSIVYNPFVGIVLSLLNYSIGTIGYAPISFFAVFMFVITAIFSGFFNTANIVSAGIILSILYNFSMLLYSYIIFKSELAKSILISSVNLVLNYYLFSVFSPLLLRIFF
;
A
#
# COMPACT_ATOMS: atom_id res chain seq x y z
N MET A 1 -6.47 25.45 -8.17
CA MET A 1 -5.92 24.12 -8.53
C MET A 1 -4.41 24.23 -8.73
N LYS A 2 -3.58 23.57 -7.92
CA LYS A 2 -2.11 23.60 -8.08
C LYS A 2 -1.71 22.73 -9.28
N LYS A 3 -0.92 23.27 -10.22
CA LYS A 3 -0.34 22.51 -11.34
C LYS A 3 0.46 21.34 -10.78
N THR A 4 0.09 20.11 -11.14
CA THR A 4 0.85 18.90 -10.80
C THR A 4 2.23 19.02 -11.43
N ASN A 5 3.27 19.05 -10.59
CA ASN A 5 4.61 19.42 -11.03
C ASN A 5 5.27 18.19 -11.69
N ILE A 6 5.24 18.12 -13.03
CA ILE A 6 5.75 16.97 -13.82
C ILE A 6 7.21 16.65 -13.48
N ARG A 7 8.01 17.66 -13.12
CA ARG A 7 9.39 17.47 -12.61
C ARG A 7 9.43 16.61 -11.35
N PHE A 8 8.48 16.80 -10.43
CA PHE A 8 8.42 16.02 -9.20
C PHE A 8 8.14 14.55 -9.50
N ILE A 9 7.21 14.25 -10.41
CA ILE A 9 6.91 12.87 -10.84
C ILE A 9 8.16 12.20 -11.44
N LYS A 10 8.89 12.91 -12.32
CA LYS A 10 10.13 12.38 -12.91
C LYS A 10 11.21 12.13 -11.86
N ILE A 11 11.40 13.05 -10.92
CA ILE A 11 12.36 12.88 -9.81
C ILE A 11 11.96 11.70 -8.93
N SER A 12 10.67 11.55 -8.57
CA SER A 12 10.19 10.40 -7.79
C SER A 12 10.45 9.07 -8.50
N LEU A 13 10.30 9.02 -9.82
CA LEU A 13 10.49 7.82 -10.63
C LEU A 13 11.98 7.45 -10.76
N VAL A 14 12.87 8.44 -10.87
CA VAL A 14 14.32 8.24 -10.82
C VAL A 14 14.77 7.75 -9.46
N VAL A 15 14.27 8.34 -8.37
CA VAL A 15 14.54 7.89 -7.00
C VAL A 15 14.03 6.45 -6.80
N PHE A 16 12.84 6.11 -7.33
CA PHE A 16 12.32 4.75 -7.35
C PHE A 16 13.27 3.76 -8.04
N LEU A 17 13.75 4.10 -9.25
CA LEU A 17 14.65 3.21 -10.02
C LEU A 17 15.99 3.01 -9.30
N LEU A 18 16.53 4.06 -8.68
CA LEU A 18 17.76 3.99 -7.89
C LEU A 18 17.62 3.11 -6.65
N PHE A 19 16.54 3.28 -5.89
CA PHE A 19 16.26 2.42 -4.73
C PHE A 19 15.99 0.97 -5.15
N PHE A 20 15.25 0.75 -6.25
CA PHE A 20 15.00 -0.57 -6.81
C PHE A 20 16.29 -1.27 -7.26
N PHE A 21 17.24 -0.53 -7.85
CA PHE A 21 18.53 -1.08 -8.26
C PHE A 21 19.42 -1.43 -7.05
N LEU A 22 19.48 -0.56 -6.04
CA LEU A 22 20.17 -0.84 -4.77
C LEU A 22 19.57 -2.07 -4.06
N ILE A 23 18.26 -2.23 -4.13
CA ILE A 23 17.52 -3.40 -3.64
C ILE A 23 17.97 -4.69 -4.31
N LEU A 24 18.11 -4.71 -5.64
CA LEU A 24 18.54 -5.89 -6.39
C LEU A 24 19.98 -6.31 -6.07
N VAL A 25 20.87 -5.35 -5.77
CA VAL A 25 22.30 -5.61 -5.53
C VAL A 25 22.58 -6.02 -4.08
N PHE A 26 21.88 -5.46 -3.10
CA PHE A 26 22.20 -5.63 -1.67
C PHE A 26 21.19 -6.49 -0.87
N GLY A 27 20.17 -7.04 -1.54
CA GLY A 27 19.01 -7.70 -0.92
C GLY A 27 19.30 -8.86 0.04
N LYS A 28 20.48 -9.51 -0.02
CA LYS A 28 20.85 -10.60 0.92
C LYS A 28 21.42 -10.14 2.26
N ARG A 29 21.90 -8.90 2.39
CA ARG A 29 22.54 -8.39 3.62
C ARG A 29 21.79 -7.23 4.28
N MET A 30 20.82 -6.62 3.59
CA MET A 30 20.18 -5.38 4.04
C MET A 30 18.66 -5.48 4.10
N ASN A 31 18.15 -6.46 4.86
CA ASN A 31 16.72 -6.69 5.08
C ASN A 31 15.98 -5.39 5.47
N HIS A 32 16.63 -4.50 6.23
CA HIS A 32 16.07 -3.22 6.65
C HIS A 32 16.07 -2.13 5.57
N LEU A 33 17.10 -2.00 4.73
CA LEU A 33 17.09 -1.03 3.62
C LEU A 33 16.14 -1.46 2.51
N PHE A 34 16.00 -2.76 2.28
CA PHE A 34 14.99 -3.30 1.39
C PHE A 34 13.58 -2.92 1.87
N LEU A 35 13.31 -3.06 3.16
CA LEU A 35 12.06 -2.62 3.80
C LEU A 35 11.76 -1.15 3.50
N ILE A 36 12.74 -0.28 3.77
CA ILE A 36 12.60 1.17 3.65
C ILE A 36 12.37 1.57 2.19
N GLY A 37 13.11 0.96 1.26
CA GLY A 37 12.94 1.21 -0.17
C GLY A 37 11.58 0.75 -0.69
N LEU A 38 11.13 -0.45 -0.28
CA LEU A 38 9.81 -0.98 -0.67
C LEU A 38 8.66 -0.11 -0.13
N ILE A 39 8.78 0.36 1.11
CA ILE A 39 7.83 1.31 1.72
C ILE A 39 7.78 2.59 0.88
N LEU A 40 8.91 3.28 0.70
CA LEU A 40 8.97 4.53 -0.07
C LEU A 40 8.34 4.40 -1.46
N VAL A 41 8.73 3.34 -2.17
CA VAL A 41 8.23 3.02 -3.51
C VAL A 41 6.71 2.84 -3.53
N MET A 42 6.18 1.99 -2.65
CA MET A 42 4.75 1.70 -2.60
C MET A 42 3.94 2.94 -2.21
N GLY A 43 4.43 3.78 -1.30
CA GLY A 43 3.78 5.03 -0.92
C GLY A 43 3.63 5.98 -2.10
N PHE A 44 4.68 6.14 -2.90
CA PHE A 44 4.61 6.98 -4.09
C PHE A 44 3.67 6.41 -5.16
N VAL A 45 3.79 5.12 -5.47
CA VAL A 45 2.97 4.47 -6.50
C VAL A 45 1.49 4.45 -6.10
N SER A 46 1.19 4.29 -4.80
CA SER A 46 -0.18 4.22 -4.28
C SER A 46 -1.02 5.45 -4.64
N GLN A 47 -0.38 6.61 -4.79
CA GLN A 47 -1.06 7.88 -5.06
C GLN A 47 -1.05 8.28 -6.54
N ILE A 48 -0.36 7.57 -7.43
CA ILE A 48 -0.36 7.87 -8.87
C ILE A 48 -1.78 7.89 -9.47
N PRO A 49 -2.67 6.93 -9.19
CA PRO A 49 -4.04 6.96 -9.72
C PRO A 49 -4.83 8.14 -9.18
N LYS A 50 -4.67 8.48 -7.90
CA LYS A 50 -5.28 9.68 -7.30
C LYS A 50 -4.82 10.96 -8.02
N ARG A 51 -3.54 11.00 -8.45
CA ARG A 51 -2.95 12.14 -9.18
C ARG A 51 -3.44 12.24 -10.63
N ILE A 52 -3.55 11.11 -11.34
CA ILE A 52 -3.88 11.08 -12.78
C ILE A 52 -5.39 11.06 -13.00
N LEU A 53 -6.11 10.18 -12.28
CA LEU A 53 -7.53 9.91 -12.49
C LEU A 53 -8.45 10.78 -11.62
N LYS A 54 -7.89 11.58 -10.70
CA LYS A 54 -8.62 12.47 -9.77
C LYS A 54 -9.69 11.76 -8.93
N ILE A 55 -9.49 10.48 -8.64
CA ILE A 55 -10.41 9.69 -7.81
C ILE A 55 -9.97 9.79 -6.34
N PRO A 56 -10.91 9.89 -5.38
CA PRO A 56 -10.59 10.02 -3.95
C PRO A 56 -9.68 8.91 -3.40
N THR A 57 -9.76 7.71 -3.98
CA THR A 57 -9.04 6.50 -3.59
C THR A 57 -7.89 6.20 -4.54
N GLY A 58 -6.71 5.89 -3.97
CA GLY A 58 -5.51 5.53 -4.72
C GLY A 58 -5.44 4.03 -5.03
N LEU A 59 -4.30 3.60 -5.57
CA LEU A 59 -3.94 2.19 -5.59
C LEU A 59 -3.50 1.83 -4.16
N GLU A 60 -4.26 1.01 -3.45
CA GLU A 60 -4.14 0.83 -2.00
C GLU A 60 -3.01 -0.16 -1.64
N LEU A 61 -1.80 0.10 -2.15
CA LEU A 61 -0.57 -0.67 -1.88
C LEU A 61 -0.18 -0.68 -0.41
N ASN A 62 -0.69 0.28 0.36
CA ASN A 62 -0.49 0.34 1.80
C ASN A 62 -1.04 -0.90 2.49
N VAL A 63 -2.12 -1.50 1.97
CA VAL A 63 -2.73 -2.72 2.52
C VAL A 63 -1.74 -3.89 2.51
N PHE A 64 -0.98 -4.04 1.43
CA PHE A 64 0.07 -5.05 1.33
C PHE A 64 1.11 -4.89 2.45
N ILE A 65 1.62 -3.67 2.64
CA ILE A 65 2.59 -3.33 3.69
C ILE A 65 1.98 -3.62 5.07
N THR A 66 0.77 -3.12 5.33
CA THR A 66 0.09 -3.33 6.61
C THR A 66 0.03 -4.83 6.94
N ILE A 67 -0.54 -5.64 6.05
CA ILE A 67 -0.78 -7.06 6.32
C ILE A 67 0.53 -7.83 6.43
N PHE A 68 1.46 -7.62 5.50
CA PHE A 68 2.73 -8.34 5.49
C PHE A 68 3.52 -8.08 6.77
N PHE A 69 3.72 -6.81 7.13
CA PHE A 69 4.49 -6.46 8.32
C PHE A 69 3.77 -6.80 9.63
N SER A 70 2.44 -6.78 9.62
CA SER A 70 1.66 -7.23 10.77
C SER A 70 1.80 -8.73 11.03
N ILE A 71 1.84 -9.56 9.99
CA ILE A 71 2.00 -11.02 10.12
C ILE A 71 3.44 -11.40 10.44
N VAL A 72 4.43 -10.75 9.81
CA VAL A 72 5.85 -11.11 9.99
C VAL A 72 6.42 -10.65 11.32
N TYR A 73 6.03 -9.46 11.80
CA TYR A 73 6.59 -8.89 13.03
C TYR A 73 5.56 -8.82 14.16
N ASN A 74 4.55 -7.97 14.00
CA ASN A 74 3.38 -7.83 14.87
C ASN A 74 2.46 -6.72 14.33
N PRO A 75 1.18 -6.68 14.76
CA PRO A 75 0.23 -5.63 14.34
C PRO A 75 0.76 -4.20 14.47
N PHE A 76 1.44 -3.88 15.57
CA PHE A 76 1.94 -2.53 15.83
C PHE A 76 2.93 -2.05 14.77
N VAL A 77 3.87 -2.90 14.35
CA VAL A 77 4.83 -2.58 13.27
C VAL A 77 4.11 -2.31 11.95
N GLY A 78 3.11 -3.13 11.59
CA GLY A 78 2.32 -2.90 10.38
C GLY A 78 1.55 -1.57 10.41
N ILE A 79 1.01 -1.16 11.56
CA ILE A 79 0.35 0.15 11.74
C ILE A 79 1.34 1.28 11.50
N VAL A 80 2.49 1.27 12.18
CA VAL A 80 3.48 2.35 12.07
C VAL A 80 3.99 2.49 10.63
N LEU A 81 4.33 1.38 9.98
CA LEU A 81 4.86 1.40 8.62
C LEU A 81 3.82 1.84 7.59
N SER A 82 2.56 1.42 7.73
CA SER A 82 1.49 1.85 6.83
C SER A 82 1.13 3.33 7.00
N LEU A 83 1.17 3.86 8.23
CA LEU A 83 0.98 5.29 8.51
C LEU A 83 2.12 6.14 7.95
N LEU A 84 3.37 5.70 8.12
CA LEU A 84 4.52 6.36 7.50
C LEU A 84 4.36 6.36 5.98
N ASN A 85 4.00 5.21 5.40
CA ASN A 85 3.84 5.09 3.97
C ASN A 85 2.73 5.98 3.41
N TYR A 86 1.59 5.99 4.09
CA TYR A 86 0.45 6.83 3.75
C TYR A 86 0.80 8.32 3.87
N SER A 87 1.51 8.70 4.93
CA SER A 87 1.99 10.07 5.13
C SER A 87 2.90 10.48 3.98
N ILE A 88 3.91 9.68 3.64
CA ILE A 88 4.84 9.95 2.54
C ILE A 88 4.11 10.09 1.21
N GLY A 89 3.15 9.21 0.91
CA GLY A 89 2.35 9.29 -0.30
C GLY A 89 1.52 10.57 -0.39
N THR A 90 1.00 11.05 0.75
CA THR A 90 0.05 12.17 0.82
C THR A 90 0.70 13.55 0.97
N ILE A 91 1.98 13.64 1.37
CA ILE A 91 2.73 14.91 1.51
C ILE A 91 2.54 15.80 0.27
N GLY A 92 1.92 16.96 0.47
CA GLY A 92 1.74 17.99 -0.55
C GLY A 92 0.56 17.79 -1.51
N TYR A 93 -0.26 16.74 -1.34
CA TYR A 93 -1.33 16.40 -2.30
C TYR A 93 -2.72 16.30 -1.68
N ALA A 94 -2.87 15.72 -0.50
CA ALA A 94 -4.18 15.51 0.12
C ALA A 94 -4.10 15.53 1.65
N PRO A 95 -5.17 15.97 2.34
CA PRO A 95 -5.27 15.81 3.79
C PRO A 95 -5.30 14.32 4.15
N ILE A 96 -4.72 13.98 5.30
CA ILE A 96 -4.75 12.64 5.88
C ILE A 96 -6.20 12.29 6.21
N SER A 97 -6.71 11.19 5.63
CA SER A 97 -8.06 10.71 5.94
C SER A 97 -8.07 9.90 7.22
N PHE A 98 -8.84 10.34 8.23
CA PHE A 98 -9.05 9.59 9.47
C PHE A 98 -9.64 8.19 9.21
N PHE A 99 -10.50 8.06 8.19
CA PHE A 99 -11.08 6.78 7.82
C PHE A 99 -10.02 5.80 7.28
N ALA A 100 -9.11 6.27 6.42
CA ALA A 100 -8.01 5.43 5.91
C ALA A 100 -7.09 4.96 7.05
N VAL A 101 -6.75 5.87 7.98
CA VAL A 101 -5.98 5.56 9.19
C VAL A 101 -6.67 4.49 10.03
N PHE A 102 -7.96 4.65 10.29
CA PHE A 102 -8.77 3.67 11.03
C PHE A 102 -8.78 2.29 10.36
N MET A 103 -8.93 2.26 9.03
CA MET A 103 -8.89 1.02 8.27
C MET A 103 -7.53 0.33 8.30
N PHE A 104 -6.41 1.07 8.32
CA PHE A 104 -5.08 0.47 8.50
C PHE A 104 -4.93 -0.17 9.88
N VAL A 105 -5.43 0.49 10.93
CA VAL A 105 -5.40 -0.05 12.30
C VAL A 105 -6.20 -1.35 12.38
N ILE A 106 -7.43 -1.37 11.88
CA ILE A 106 -8.25 -2.58 11.81
C ILE A 106 -7.53 -3.67 11.04
N THR A 107 -7.08 -3.36 9.82
CA THR A 107 -6.40 -4.34 8.95
C THR A 107 -5.19 -4.96 9.63
N ALA A 108 -4.38 -4.16 10.33
CA ALA A 108 -3.21 -4.62 11.06
C ALA A 108 -3.56 -5.53 12.25
N ILE A 109 -4.55 -5.14 13.06
CA ILE A 109 -5.02 -5.94 14.19
C ILE A 109 -5.53 -7.29 13.69
N PHE A 110 -6.37 -7.29 12.65
CA PHE A 110 -6.91 -8.51 12.09
C PHE A 110 -5.83 -9.39 11.45
N SER A 111 -4.81 -8.78 10.85
CA SER A 111 -3.65 -9.51 10.31
C SER A 111 -2.92 -10.31 11.39
N GLY A 112 -2.88 -9.83 12.63
CA GLY A 112 -2.24 -10.53 13.75
C GLY A 112 -2.88 -11.87 14.13
N PHE A 113 -4.11 -12.14 13.70
CA PHE A 113 -4.77 -13.44 13.91
C PHE A 113 -4.37 -14.51 12.87
N PHE A 114 -3.63 -14.12 11.82
CA PHE A 114 -3.19 -15.03 10.77
C PHE A 114 -1.74 -15.45 10.99
N ASN A 115 -1.44 -16.72 10.69
CA ASN A 115 -0.08 -17.25 10.75
C ASN A 115 0.69 -16.96 9.43
N THR A 116 2.02 -16.92 9.49
CA THR A 116 2.94 -16.68 8.36
C THR A 116 2.75 -17.66 7.21
N ALA A 117 2.33 -18.91 7.50
CA ALA A 117 2.00 -19.92 6.49
C ALA A 117 0.81 -19.55 5.58
N ASN A 118 -0.05 -18.63 6.03
CA ASN A 118 -1.30 -18.24 5.36
C ASN A 118 -1.30 -16.77 4.89
N ILE A 119 -0.13 -16.15 4.66
CA ILE A 119 -0.04 -14.74 4.27
C ILE A 119 -0.86 -14.40 3.01
N VAL A 120 -0.89 -15.28 2.01
CA VAL A 120 -1.61 -15.01 0.77
C VAL A 120 -3.12 -14.97 1.00
N SER A 121 -3.67 -15.95 1.73
CA SER A 121 -5.10 -15.98 2.03
C SER A 121 -5.51 -14.84 2.97
N ALA A 122 -4.71 -14.55 4.00
CA ALA A 122 -4.88 -13.39 4.86
C ALA A 122 -4.88 -12.08 4.05
N GLY A 123 -3.89 -11.94 3.15
CA GLY A 123 -3.73 -10.83 2.23
C GLY A 123 -4.99 -10.56 1.41
N ILE A 124 -5.56 -11.60 0.80
CA ILE A 124 -6.76 -11.49 -0.03
C ILE A 124 -7.98 -11.13 0.80
N ILE A 125 -8.24 -11.85 1.89
CA ILE A 125 -9.43 -11.63 2.73
C ILE A 125 -9.45 -10.19 3.26
N LEU A 126 -8.33 -9.75 3.82
CA LEU A 126 -8.22 -8.41 4.38
C LEU A 126 -8.19 -7.33 3.30
N SER A 127 -7.65 -7.61 2.11
CA SER A 127 -7.76 -6.71 0.97
C SER A 127 -9.20 -6.56 0.46
N ILE A 128 -10.02 -7.62 0.49
CA ILE A 128 -11.45 -7.57 0.16
C ILE A 128 -12.18 -6.68 1.14
N LEU A 129 -11.99 -6.92 2.45
CA LEU A 129 -12.60 -6.10 3.49
C LEU A 129 -12.21 -4.63 3.35
N TYR A 130 -10.92 -4.36 3.18
CA TYR A 130 -10.42 -3.00 2.99
C TYR A 130 -10.99 -2.32 1.75
N ASN A 131 -10.98 -3.01 0.59
CA ASN A 131 -11.50 -2.43 -0.65
C ASN A 131 -13.01 -2.19 -0.61
N PHE A 132 -13.77 -3.07 0.05
CA PHE A 132 -15.21 -2.89 0.23
C PHE A 132 -15.50 -1.66 1.10
N SER A 133 -14.79 -1.51 2.21
CA SER A 133 -14.90 -0.32 3.07
C SER A 133 -14.51 0.96 2.35
N MET A 134 -13.44 0.95 1.56
CA MET A 134 -13.01 2.11 0.78
C MET A 134 -13.97 2.44 -0.37
N LEU A 135 -14.60 1.43 -0.97
CA LEU A 135 -15.65 1.62 -1.97
C LEU A 135 -16.86 2.34 -1.35
N LEU A 136 -17.36 1.83 -0.22
CA LEU A 136 -18.45 2.47 0.53
C LEU A 136 -18.11 3.92 0.91
N TYR A 137 -16.90 4.13 1.44
CA TYR A 137 -16.40 5.46 1.79
C TYR A 137 -16.38 6.41 0.59
N SER A 138 -15.86 5.95 -0.56
CA SER A 138 -15.80 6.76 -1.79
C SER A 138 -17.18 7.08 -2.36
N TYR A 139 -18.14 6.15 -2.25
CA TYR A 139 -19.48 6.33 -2.78
C TYR A 139 -20.32 7.26 -1.89
N ILE A 140 -20.32 7.02 -0.58
CA ILE A 140 -21.18 7.76 0.37
C ILE A 140 -20.66 9.18 0.61
N ILE A 141 -19.35 9.33 0.87
CA ILE A 141 -18.79 10.62 1.32
C ILE A 141 -18.34 11.47 0.14
N PHE A 142 -17.68 10.86 -0.84
CA PHE A 142 -17.15 11.61 -1.99
C PHE A 142 -18.12 11.65 -3.19
N LYS A 143 -19.31 11.02 -3.08
CA LYS A 143 -20.31 10.95 -4.16
C LYS A 143 -19.71 10.56 -5.51
N SER A 144 -18.70 9.70 -5.49
CA SER A 144 -18.01 9.25 -6.69
C SER A 144 -18.92 8.35 -7.54
N GLU A 145 -18.73 8.36 -8.87
CA GLU A 145 -19.43 7.45 -9.77
C GLU A 145 -19.12 5.99 -9.41
N LEU A 146 -20.18 5.22 -9.13
CA LEU A 146 -20.08 3.83 -8.68
C LEU A 146 -19.19 2.97 -9.59
N ALA A 147 -19.34 3.12 -10.91
CA ALA A 147 -18.58 2.34 -11.89
C ALA A 147 -17.06 2.57 -11.79
N LYS A 148 -16.62 3.81 -11.55
CA LYS A 148 -15.19 4.16 -11.39
C LYS A 148 -14.63 3.58 -10.09
N SER A 149 -15.41 3.64 -9.01
CA SER A 149 -15.01 3.11 -7.71
C SER A 149 -14.92 1.58 -7.71
N ILE A 150 -15.88 0.89 -8.35
CA ILE A 150 -15.82 -0.56 -8.56
C ILE A 150 -14.58 -0.95 -9.36
N LEU A 151 -14.28 -0.23 -10.46
CA LEU A 151 -13.13 -0.52 -11.29
C LEU A 151 -11.80 -0.35 -10.53
N ILE A 152 -11.67 0.67 -9.68
CA ILE A 152 -10.46 0.83 -8.86
C ILE A 152 -10.37 -0.25 -7.80
N SER A 153 -11.48 -0.58 -7.12
CA SER A 153 -11.50 -1.64 -6.12
C SER A 153 -11.12 -2.99 -6.74
N SER A 154 -11.58 -3.29 -7.96
CA SER A 154 -11.21 -4.54 -8.64
C SER A 154 -9.74 -4.56 -9.05
N VAL A 155 -9.21 -3.45 -9.59
CA VAL A 155 -7.78 -3.32 -9.91
C VAL A 155 -6.93 -3.46 -8.64
N ASN A 156 -7.34 -2.84 -7.53
CA ASN A 156 -6.67 -2.96 -6.23
C ASN A 156 -6.64 -4.40 -5.72
N LEU A 157 -7.73 -5.15 -5.89
CA LEU A 157 -7.79 -6.54 -5.46
C LEU A 157 -6.86 -7.43 -6.29
N VAL A 158 -6.92 -7.30 -7.62
CA VAL A 158 -6.04 -8.06 -8.53
C VAL A 158 -4.58 -7.73 -8.26
N LEU A 159 -4.27 -6.45 -8.05
CA LEU A 159 -2.90 -6.02 -7.79
C LEU A 159 -2.41 -6.49 -6.41
N ASN A 160 -3.22 -6.41 -5.36
CA ASN A 160 -2.85 -6.97 -4.05
C ASN A 160 -2.68 -8.49 -4.13
N TYR A 161 -3.56 -9.22 -4.84
CA TYR A 161 -3.39 -10.66 -5.08
C TYR A 161 -2.04 -10.96 -5.75
N TYR A 162 -1.70 -10.23 -6.81
CA TYR A 162 -0.42 -10.37 -7.49
C TYR A 162 0.76 -10.06 -6.54
N LEU A 163 0.65 -9.00 -5.74
CA LEU A 163 1.70 -8.67 -4.77
C LEU A 163 1.88 -9.77 -3.72
N PHE A 164 0.79 -10.27 -3.13
CA PHE A 164 0.86 -11.31 -2.14
C PHE A 164 1.38 -12.63 -2.71
N SER A 165 0.96 -13.01 -3.92
CA SER A 165 1.40 -14.26 -4.56
C SER A 165 2.87 -14.22 -4.97
N VAL A 166 3.38 -13.09 -5.47
CA VAL A 166 4.76 -12.99 -5.97
C VAL A 166 5.74 -12.60 -4.86
N PHE A 167 5.41 -11.58 -4.07
CA PHE A 167 6.37 -11.00 -3.13
C PHE A 167 6.35 -11.68 -1.75
N SER A 168 5.21 -12.18 -1.25
CA SER A 168 5.21 -12.81 0.08
C SER A 168 6.14 -14.02 0.18
N PRO A 169 6.17 -14.96 -0.79
CA PRO A 169 7.11 -16.09 -0.73
C PRO A 169 8.57 -15.64 -0.79
N LEU A 170 8.86 -14.62 -1.60
CA LEU A 170 10.21 -14.06 -1.74
C LEU A 170 10.67 -13.38 -0.45
N LEU A 171 9.78 -12.61 0.18
CA LEU A 171 10.06 -11.92 1.43
C LEU A 171 10.19 -12.89 2.60
N LEU A 172 9.31 -13.90 2.70
CA LEU A 172 9.42 -14.93 3.72
C LEU A 172 10.80 -15.61 3.70
N ARG A 173 11.35 -15.93 2.52
CA ARG A 173 12.72 -16.48 2.37
C ARG A 173 13.85 -15.53 2.76
N ILE A 174 13.58 -14.23 2.82
CA ILE A 174 14.57 -13.21 3.23
C ILE A 174 14.55 -13.05 4.75
N PHE A 175 13.39 -13.23 5.38
CA PHE A 175 13.20 -13.06 6.83
C PHE A 175 13.32 -14.35 7.65
N PHE A 176 13.18 -15.52 7.03
CA PHE A 176 13.30 -16.85 7.63
C PHE A 176 14.20 -17.74 6.77
#